data_AF-A0A2S4JKN3-F1
#
_entry.id   AF-A0A2S4JKN3-F1
#
_cell.length_a   1.000
_cell.length_b   1.000
_cell.length_c   1.000
_cell.angle_alpha   90.00
_cell.angle_beta   90.00
_cell.angle_gamma   90.00
#
_symmetry.space_group_name_H-M   'P 1'
#
loop_
_entity.id
_entity.type
_entity.pdbx_description
1 polymer ?
#
loop_
_entity_poly.entity_id
_entity_poly.type
_entity_poly.pdbx_seq_one_letter_code
_entity_poly.pdbx_strand_id
1 'polypeptide(L)'
;MREDPCSECREEEESVGEEMLRAKHGNPDNPLRIGDIEIECYVLENEQRVLVSSGLSKALNLKTGQKTHPAKLQAFFKDPSSSPRSNTLG
;
A
#
# COMPACT_ATOMS: atom_id res chain seq x y z
N MET A 1 -41.54 -2.81 6.11
CA MET A 1 -40.58 -1.75 6.46
C MET A 1 -39.22 -2.43 6.65
N ARG A 2 -38.26 -2.13 5.78
CA ARG A 2 -36.89 -2.62 5.91
C ARG A 2 -36.21 -1.64 6.86
N GLU A 3 -35.86 -2.08 8.06
CA GLU A 3 -35.05 -1.27 8.95
C GLU A 3 -33.61 -1.33 8.45
N ASP A 4 -33.10 -0.17 8.07
CA ASP A 4 -31.72 0.04 7.68
C ASP A 4 -30.82 -0.30 8.88
N PRO A 5 -29.95 -1.32 8.78
CA PRO A 5 -28.95 -1.52 9.81
C PRO A 5 -27.79 -0.55 9.59
N CYS A 6 -27.28 -0.03 10.70
CA CYS A 6 -26.04 0.76 10.81
C CYS A 6 -26.22 2.28 10.68
N SER A 7 -26.98 2.84 11.62
CA SER A 7 -26.73 4.20 12.10
C SER A 7 -25.41 4.22 12.88
N GLU A 8 -24.49 5.07 12.41
CA GLU A 8 -23.28 5.53 13.09
C GLU A 8 -22.08 4.56 13.14
N CYS A 9 -21.47 4.31 11.97
CA CYS A 9 -20.01 4.20 11.91
C CYS A 9 -19.42 5.59 12.22
N ARG A 10 -19.39 5.98 13.52
CA ARG A 10 -18.47 7.03 13.96
C ARG A 10 -17.08 6.41 13.93
N GLU A 11 -16.38 6.63 12.82
CA GLU A 11 -14.93 6.47 12.77
C GLU A 11 -14.33 7.57 13.65
N GLU A 12 -14.29 7.34 14.96
CA GLU A 12 -13.29 7.96 15.82
C GLU A 12 -12.00 7.14 15.63
N GLU A 13 -11.37 7.31 14.47
CA GLU A 13 -10.01 6.84 14.22
C GLU A 13 -9.09 7.67 15.13
N GLU A 14 -8.88 7.12 16.33
CA GLU A 14 -7.90 7.59 17.30
C GLU A 14 -6.55 7.75 16.59
N SER A 15 -6.14 8.99 16.37
CA SER A 15 -4.87 9.31 15.74
C SER A 15 -3.74 8.98 16.70
N VAL A 16 -3.31 7.72 16.70
CA VAL A 16 -2.00 7.36 17.22
C VAL A 16 -1.01 8.27 16.50
N GLY A 17 -0.39 9.17 17.25
CA GLY A 17 0.59 10.12 16.75
C GLY A 17 1.84 9.39 16.27
N GLU A 18 1.75 8.75 15.12
CA GLU A 18 2.90 8.29 14.36
C GLU A 18 3.49 9.53 13.70
N GLU A 19 4.73 9.87 14.07
CA GLU A 19 5.48 10.92 13.38
C GLU A 19 5.44 10.65 11.87
N MET A 20 4.96 11.64 11.10
CA MET A 20 4.81 11.48 9.66
C MET A 20 6.20 11.32 9.01
N LEU A 21 6.52 10.07 8.65
CA LEU A 21 7.79 9.72 8.03
C LEU A 21 7.99 10.45 6.70
N ARG A 22 9.16 11.07 6.52
CA ARG A 22 9.50 11.78 5.28
C ARG A 22 10.20 10.85 4.30
N ALA A 23 10.03 11.13 3.01
CA ALA A 23 10.82 10.48 1.97
C ALA A 23 12.23 11.08 1.94
N LYS A 24 13.25 10.23 2.05
CA LYS A 24 14.67 10.58 1.87
C LYS A 24 15.11 10.43 0.41
N HIS A 25 14.47 9.52 -0.34
CA HIS A 25 14.74 9.28 -1.75
C HIS A 25 13.46 8.96 -2.52
N GLY A 26 13.48 9.17 -3.84
CA GLY A 26 12.35 8.94 -4.75
C GLY A 26 11.76 10.26 -5.27
N ASN A 27 11.29 10.25 -6.52
CA ASN A 27 10.60 11.36 -7.19
C ASN A 27 9.69 10.76 -8.28
N PRO A 28 8.47 11.29 -8.53
CA PRO A 28 7.67 10.92 -9.70
C PRO A 28 8.41 10.97 -11.04
N ASP A 29 9.41 11.85 -11.20
CA ASP A 29 10.20 11.96 -12.44
C ASP A 29 11.21 10.81 -12.64
N ASN A 30 11.47 10.01 -11.60
CA ASN A 30 12.45 8.92 -11.64
C ASN A 30 11.87 7.64 -11.01
N PRO A 31 10.95 6.95 -11.72
CA PRO A 31 10.28 5.76 -11.20
C PRO A 31 11.23 4.55 -11.14
N LEU A 32 10.92 3.60 -10.25
CA LEU A 32 11.52 2.27 -10.25
C LEU A 32 11.08 1.52 -11.52
N ARG A 33 12.06 1.09 -12.32
CA ARG A 33 11.85 0.29 -13.53
C ARG A 33 12.12 -1.19 -13.26
N ILE A 34 11.14 -2.04 -13.54
CA ILE A 34 11.26 -3.50 -13.48
C ILE A 34 10.83 -4.05 -14.85
N GLY A 35 11.80 -4.40 -15.70
CA GLY A 35 11.53 -4.68 -17.10
C GLY A 35 10.89 -3.46 -17.78
N ASP A 36 9.72 -3.65 -18.40
CA ASP A 36 8.98 -2.60 -19.11
C ASP A 36 7.98 -1.84 -18.21
N ILE A 37 7.99 -2.11 -16.91
CA ILE A 37 7.02 -1.57 -15.95
C ILE A 37 7.66 -0.45 -15.13
N GLU A 38 6.98 0.68 -15.03
CA GLU A 38 7.36 1.83 -14.21
C GLU A 38 6.47 1.97 -12.97
N ILE A 39 7.09 2.08 -11.80
CA ILE A 39 6.42 2.23 -10.51
C ILE A 39 7.09 3.34 -9.71
N GLU A 40 6.34 4.36 -9.30
CA GLU A 40 6.85 5.34 -8.34
C GLU A 40 7.18 4.66 -7.00
N CYS A 41 8.39 4.94 -6.51
CA CYS A 41 8.94 4.34 -5.29
C CYS A 41 9.63 5.41 -4.43
N TYR A 42 9.25 5.48 -3.17
CA TYR A 42 9.83 6.39 -2.18
C TYR A 42 10.51 5.58 -1.07
N VAL A 43 11.67 6.05 -0.63
CA VAL A 43 12.38 5.47 0.52
C VAL A 43 12.21 6.43 1.70
N LEU A 44 11.58 5.95 2.77
CA LEU A 44 11.33 6.73 3.97
C LEU A 44 12.57 6.76 4.88
N GLU A 45 12.55 7.65 5.87
CA GLU A 45 13.63 7.80 6.87
C GLU A 45 13.94 6.53 7.66
N ASN A 46 12.94 5.66 7.87
CA ASN A 46 13.08 4.34 8.50
C ASN A 46 13.49 3.22 7.53
N GLU A 47 13.99 3.57 6.34
CA GLU A 47 14.40 2.67 5.26
C GLU A 47 13.24 1.86 4.62
N GLN A 48 12.00 2.13 5.00
CA GLN A 48 10.84 1.52 4.37
C GLN A 48 10.67 2.03 2.94
N ARG A 49 10.35 1.11 2.02
CA ARG A 49 10.04 1.43 0.63
C ARG A 49 8.54 1.50 0.45
N VAL A 50 8.05 2.61 -0.06
CA VAL A 50 6.63 2.85 -0.36
C VAL A 50 6.45 2.90 -1.87
N LEU A 51 5.62 1.99 -2.39
CA LEU A 51 5.25 1.93 -3.80
C LEU A 51 3.87 2.58 -4.00
N VAL A 52 3.71 3.33 -5.07
CA VAL A 52 2.40 3.90 -5.42
C VAL A 52 1.47 2.80 -5.93
N SER A 53 0.27 2.73 -5.34
CA SER A 53 -0.73 1.67 -5.59
C SER A 53 -1.15 1.55 -7.05
N SER A 54 -1.22 2.66 -7.78
CA SER A 54 -1.56 2.69 -9.21
C SER A 54 -0.47 2.02 -10.06
N GLY A 55 0.80 2.29 -9.78
CA GLY A 55 1.94 1.64 -10.43
C GLY A 55 1.99 0.15 -10.12
N LEU A 56 1.79 -0.22 -8.85
CA LEU A 56 1.72 -1.62 -8.44
C LEU A 56 0.57 -2.39 -9.11
N SER A 57 -0.61 -1.78 -9.22
CA SER A 57 -1.77 -2.42 -9.88
C SER A 57 -1.51 -2.69 -11.36
N LYS A 58 -0.90 -1.73 -12.07
CA LYS A 58 -0.44 -1.92 -13.45
C LYS A 58 0.60 -3.05 -13.54
N ALA A 59 1.56 -3.05 -12.61
CA ALA A 59 2.64 -4.03 -12.59
C ALA A 59 2.13 -5.48 -12.44
N LEU A 60 1.12 -5.66 -11.59
CA LEU A 60 0.48 -6.95 -11.34
C LEU A 60 -0.60 -7.29 -12.37
N ASN A 61 -0.75 -6.48 -13.43
CA ASN A 61 -1.81 -6.59 -14.44
C ASN A 61 -3.21 -6.73 -13.82
N LEU A 62 -3.42 -6.09 -12.67
CA LEU A 62 -4.71 -6.04 -12.00
C LEU A 62 -5.57 -5.06 -12.79
N LYS A 63 -6.58 -5.59 -13.50
CA LYS A 63 -7.49 -4.76 -14.28
C LYS A 63 -8.25 -3.82 -13.34
N THR A 64 -8.06 -2.51 -13.52
CA THR A 64 -8.91 -1.48 -12.90
C THR A 64 -10.36 -1.75 -13.27
N GLY A 65 -11.14 -2.35 -12.37
CA GLY A 65 -12.54 -2.75 -12.60
C GLY A 65 -12.85 -4.23 -12.41
N GLN A 66 -11.84 -5.12 -12.29
CA GLN A 66 -12.10 -6.43 -11.68
C GLN A 66 -12.41 -6.21 -10.20
N LYS A 67 -13.48 -6.84 -9.70
CA LYS A 67 -13.89 -6.81 -8.28
C LYS A 67 -12.91 -7.61 -7.42
N THR A 68 -11.62 -7.32 -7.51
CA THR A 68 -10.70 -7.68 -6.45
C THR A 68 -11.04 -6.74 -5.30
N HIS A 69 -11.83 -7.25 -4.36
CA HIS A 69 -12.27 -6.46 -3.20
C HIS A 69 -11.02 -5.82 -2.57
N PRO A 70 -10.95 -4.48 -2.43
CA PRO A 70 -9.77 -3.81 -1.89
C PRO A 70 -9.38 -4.36 -0.52
N ALA A 71 -10.36 -4.79 0.27
CA ALA A 71 -10.16 -5.48 1.54
C ALA A 71 -9.35 -6.78 1.43
N LYS A 72 -9.50 -7.57 0.36
CA LYS A 72 -8.75 -8.83 0.17
C LYS A 72 -7.30 -8.58 -0.23
N LEU A 73 -7.04 -7.56 -1.06
CA LEU A 73 -5.67 -7.15 -1.39
C LEU A 73 -4.97 -6.52 -0.18
N GLN A 74 -5.66 -5.65 0.55
CA GLN A 74 -5.13 -5.10 1.81
C GLN A 74 -4.85 -6.20 2.83
N ALA A 75 -5.76 -7.18 2.99
CA ALA A 75 -5.53 -8.32 3.86
C ALA A 75 -4.33 -9.17 3.43
N PHE A 76 -4.14 -9.37 2.11
CA PHE A 76 -2.97 -10.07 1.58
C PHE A 76 -1.67 -9.34 1.95
N PHE A 77 -1.58 -8.03 1.74
CA PHE A 77 -0.38 -7.25 2.11
C PHE A 77 -0.18 -7.11 3.63
N LYS A 78 -1.25 -7.22 4.42
CA LYS A 78 -1.19 -7.21 5.89
C LYS A 78 -0.82 -8.58 6.46
N ASP A 79 -0.81 -9.64 5.64
CA ASP A 79 -0.38 -10.96 6.06
C ASP A 79 1.15 -10.98 6.22
N PRO A 80 1.69 -11.21 7.43
CA PRO A 80 3.12 -11.24 7.68
C PRO A 80 3.84 -12.41 7.00
N SER A 81 3.11 -13.40 6.46
CA SER A 81 3.70 -14.44 5.60
C SER A 81 4.01 -13.94 4.19
N SER A 82 3.39 -12.84 3.77
CA SER A 82 3.64 -12.16 2.49
C SER A 82 4.66 -11.03 2.58
N SER A 83 4.98 -10.58 3.81
CA SER A 83 6.00 -9.56 4.00
C SER A 83 7.37 -10.16 3.64
N PRO A 84 8.23 -9.40 2.93
CA PRO A 84 9.58 -9.89 2.66
C PRO A 84 10.26 -10.11 4.01
N ARG A 85 10.57 -11.37 4.32
CA ARG A 85 11.46 -11.69 5.44
C ARG A 85 12.72 -10.85 5.25
N SER A 86 13.03 -10.02 6.23
CA SER A 86 14.28 -9.26 6.23
C SER A 86 15.41 -10.25 5.96
N ASN A 87 16.12 -10.06 4.84
CA ASN A 87 17.33 -10.82 4.55
C ASN A 87 18.34 -10.46 5.64
N THR A 88 18.41 -11.26 6.70
CA THR A 88 19.55 -11.26 7.60
C THR A 88 20.63 -12.07 6.90
N LEU A 89 21.41 -11.39 6.05
CA LEU A 89 22.67 -11.94 5.56
C LEU A 89 23.66 -11.87 6.73
N GLY A 90 23.91 -13.03 7.33
CA GLY A 90 25.06 -13.28 8.20
C GLY A 90 26.25 -13.81 7.40
#